data_AF-A0A820N1K7-F1
#
_entry.id   AF-A0A820N1K7-F1
#
_cell.length_a   1.000
_cell.length_b   1.000
_cell.length_c   1.000
_cell.angle_alpha   90.00
_cell.angle_beta   90.00
_cell.angle_gamma   90.00
#
_symmetry.space_group_name_H-M   'P 1'
#
loop_
_entity.id
_entity.type
_entity.pdbx_description
1 polymer ?
#
loop_
_entity_poly.entity_id
_entity_poly.type
_entity_poly.pdbx_seq_one_letter_code
_entity_poly.pdbx_strand_id
1 'polypeptide(L)'
;ECYHGYYEWPKIIKYPMNKRERYTKETMPEHVAILYNQFMNKNFIRKLIQYMVLENEESETSFNIHRFRMFKGLSRNFGLDLIDHFMEQLNILIHE
;
A
#
# COMPACT_ATOMS: atom_id res chain seq x y z
N GLU A 1 14.06 -13.74 1.35
CA GLU A 1 14.56 -14.47 0.16
C GLU A 1 13.59 -15.59 -0.20
N CYS A 2 13.56 -16.01 -1.47
CA CYS A 2 12.73 -17.13 -1.92
C CYS A 2 13.59 -18.40 -1.88
N TYR A 3 13.31 -19.29 -0.93
CA TYR A 3 14.08 -20.52 -0.73
C TYR A 3 13.45 -21.76 -1.39
N HIS A 4 12.40 -21.57 -2.20
CA HIS A 4 11.76 -22.68 -2.92
C HIS A 4 12.73 -23.29 -3.92
N GLY A 5 12.97 -24.59 -3.83
CA GLY A 5 13.88 -25.28 -4.74
C GLY A 5 15.37 -25.05 -4.45
N TYR A 6 15.73 -24.42 -3.31
CA TYR A 6 17.14 -24.19 -2.98
C TYR A 6 17.94 -25.49 -2.83
N TYR A 7 17.34 -26.50 -2.19
CA TYR A 7 17.93 -27.83 -2.02
C TYR A 7 17.27 -28.87 -2.94
N GLU A 8 15.93 -28.89 -2.99
CA GLU A 8 15.15 -29.76 -3.88
C GLU A 8 13.79 -29.12 -4.18
N TRP A 9 13.22 -29.43 -5.35
CA TRP A 9 11.90 -28.92 -5.73
C TRP A 9 10.77 -29.55 -4.89
N PRO A 10 9.80 -28.75 -4.40
CA PRO A 10 8.64 -29.31 -3.72
C PRO A 10 7.78 -30.09 -4.71
N LYS A 11 7.26 -31.26 -4.31
CA LYS A 11 6.29 -32.03 -5.11
C LYS A 11 4.99 -31.27 -5.37
N ILE A 12 4.61 -30.37 -4.45
CA ILE A 12 3.44 -29.50 -4.56
C ILE A 12 3.86 -28.09 -4.13
N ILE A 13 3.71 -27.12 -5.02
CA ILE A 13 3.90 -25.71 -4.71
C ILE A 13 2.53 -25.09 -4.51
N LYS A 14 2.21 -24.71 -3.28
CA LYS A 14 1.00 -23.92 -2.99
C LYS A 14 1.30 -22.46 -3.27
N TYR A 15 1.04 -22.03 -4.50
CA TYR A 15 1.00 -20.60 -4.79
C TYR A 15 -0.38 -20.06 -4.38
N PRO A 16 -0.47 -18.99 -3.56
CA PRO A 16 -1.73 -18.29 -3.42
C PRO A 16 -2.05 -17.68 -4.80
N MET A 17 -2.99 -18.30 -5.51
CA MET A 17 -3.49 -17.74 -6.76
C MET A 17 -3.99 -16.34 -6.44
N ASN A 18 -3.51 -15.32 -7.14
CA ASN A 18 -3.83 -13.92 -6.88
C ASN A 18 -5.27 -13.55 -7.30
N LYS A 19 -6.21 -14.50 -7.19
CA LYS A 19 -7.66 -14.33 -7.34
C LYS A 19 -8.28 -13.77 -6.05
N ARG A 20 -7.56 -12.93 -5.32
CA ARG A 20 -8.16 -12.23 -4.18
C ARG A 20 -9.10 -11.19 -4.75
N GLU A 21 -10.38 -11.33 -4.42
CA GLU A 21 -11.39 -10.35 -4.78
C GLU A 21 -10.97 -8.99 -4.18
N ARG A 22 -10.92 -7.99 -5.04
CA ARG A 22 -10.71 -6.60 -4.64
C ARG A 22 -12.07 -6.00 -4.37
N TYR A 23 -12.12 -5.02 -3.48
CA TYR A 23 -13.35 -4.27 -3.30
C TYR A 23 -13.57 -3.39 -4.54
N THR A 24 -14.70 -3.61 -5.20
CA THR A 24 -15.24 -2.66 -6.17
C THR A 24 -16.15 -1.69 -5.43
N LYS A 25 -16.49 -0.55 -6.05
CA LYS A 25 -17.44 0.42 -5.44
C LYS A 25 -18.76 -0.21 -5.03
N GLU A 26 -19.16 -1.28 -5.71
CA GLU A 26 -20.42 -1.99 -5.50
C GLU A 26 -20.34 -3.08 -4.41
N THR A 27 -19.16 -3.66 -4.19
CA THR A 27 -18.96 -4.80 -3.26
C THR A 27 -18.34 -4.39 -1.94
N MET A 28 -18.06 -3.10 -1.76
CA MET A 28 -17.34 -2.58 -0.61
C MET A 28 -18.25 -2.45 0.62
N PRO A 29 -17.91 -3.11 1.75
CA PRO A 29 -18.60 -2.87 3.02
C PRO A 29 -18.43 -1.43 3.49
N GLU A 30 -19.38 -0.92 4.28
CA GLU A 30 -19.39 0.47 4.76
C GLU A 30 -18.08 0.91 5.43
N HIS A 31 -17.54 0.08 6.34
CA HIS A 31 -16.28 0.39 7.03
C HIS A 31 -15.08 0.48 6.06
N VAL A 32 -15.11 -0.26 4.96
CA VAL A 32 -14.10 -0.21 3.90
C VAL A 32 -14.31 1.03 3.03
N ALA A 33 -15.57 1.41 2.78
CA ALA A 33 -15.93 2.61 2.02
C ALA A 33 -15.47 3.89 2.71
N ILE A 34 -15.53 3.96 4.04
CA ILE A 34 -14.98 5.09 4.81
C ILE A 34 -13.47 5.25 4.52
N LEU A 35 -12.71 4.15 4.56
CA LEU A 35 -11.28 4.17 4.24
C LEU A 35 -11.05 4.59 2.79
N TYR A 36 -11.76 3.98 1.84
CA TYR A 36 -11.64 4.31 0.42
C TYR A 36 -11.90 5.80 0.16
N ASN A 37 -13.01 6.34 0.67
CA ASN A 37 -13.38 7.74 0.48
C ASN A 37 -12.33 8.70 1.08
N GLN A 38 -11.79 8.36 2.26
CA GLN A 38 -10.76 9.16 2.89
C GLN A 38 -9.45 9.15 2.10
N PHE A 39 -9.04 7.99 1.59
CA PHE A 39 -7.85 7.86 0.75
C PHE A 39 -8.05 8.38 -0.68
N MET A 40 -9.28 8.58 -1.15
CA MET A 40 -9.54 9.32 -2.39
C MET A 40 -9.42 10.84 -2.21
N ASN A 41 -9.41 11.34 -0.97
CA ASN A 41 -9.27 12.77 -0.70
C ASN A 41 -7.80 13.20 -0.81
N LYS A 42 -7.46 13.92 -1.89
CA LYS A 42 -6.11 14.45 -2.14
C LYS A 42 -5.53 15.26 -0.97
N ASN A 43 -6.36 16.06 -0.30
CA ASN A 43 -5.90 16.87 0.84
C ASN A 43 -5.51 16.00 2.03
N PHE A 44 -6.21 14.88 2.24
CA PHE A 44 -5.87 13.92 3.28
C PHE A 44 -4.55 13.22 2.96
N ILE A 45 -4.37 12.70 1.74
CA ILE A 45 -3.12 12.04 1.34
C ILE A 45 -1.93 13.00 1.48
N ARG A 46 -2.06 14.24 0.98
CA ARG A 46 -0.99 15.24 1.08
C ARG A 46 -0.54 15.46 2.52
N LYS A 47 -1.49 15.71 3.44
CA LYS A 47 -1.19 15.90 4.87
C LYS A 47 -0.57 14.65 5.48
N LEU A 48 -1.12 13.47 5.19
CA LEU A 48 -0.62 12.19 5.68
C LEU A 48 0.85 11.98 5.30
N ILE A 49 1.18 12.23 4.03
CA ILE A 49 2.55 12.10 3.52
C ILE A 49 3.48 13.11 4.18
N GLN A 50 3.07 14.39 4.28
CA GLN A 50 3.86 15.43 4.96
C GLN A 50 4.15 15.07 6.42
N TYR A 51 3.17 14.55 7.16
CA TYR A 51 3.40 14.08 8.54
C TYR A 51 4.38 12.92 8.60
N MET A 52 4.29 11.96 7.67
CA MET A 52 5.24 10.84 7.62
C MET A 52 6.68 11.27 7.32
N VAL A 53 6.86 12.33 6.52
CA VAL A 53 8.18 12.92 6.24
C VAL A 53 8.71 13.64 7.48
N LEU A 54 7.91 14.50 8.11
CA LEU A 54 8.29 15.22 9.32
C LEU A 54 8.72 14.30 10.47
N GLU A 55 7.97 13.21 10.72
CA GLU A 55 8.33 12.22 11.74
C GLU A 55 9.69 11.54 11.49
N ASN A 56 10.14 11.50 10.23
CA ASN A 56 11.41 10.86 9.86
C ASN A 56 12.61 11.80 9.92
N GLU A 57 12.43 13.12 10.03
CA GLU A 57 13.56 14.06 10.13
C GLU A 57 14.27 13.98 11.49
N GLU A 58 13.58 13.56 12.54
CA GLU A 58 14.12 13.46 13.91
C GLU A 58 14.75 12.09 14.25
N SER A 59 14.54 11.05 13.42
CA SER A 59 15.05 9.70 13.66
C SER A 59 15.92 9.21 12.52
N GLU A 60 16.94 8.39 12.83
CA GLU A 60 17.77 7.71 11.84
C GLU A 60 16.87 7.09 10.77
N THR A 61 17.04 7.50 9.50
CA THR A 61 16.14 7.24 8.36
C THR A 61 16.08 5.74 8.05
N SER A 62 15.33 5.03 8.88
CA SER A 62 15.17 3.58 8.80
C SER A 62 13.87 3.25 8.11
N PHE A 63 13.90 2.15 7.34
CA PHE A 63 12.71 1.67 6.67
C PHE A 63 11.64 1.25 7.68
N ASN A 64 10.50 1.93 7.67
CA ASN A 64 9.38 1.60 8.54
C ASN A 64 8.49 0.50 7.92
N ILE A 65 8.65 -0.73 8.41
CA ILE A 65 7.89 -1.89 7.92
C ILE A 65 6.38 -1.76 8.11
N HIS A 66 5.91 -1.00 9.11
CA HIS A 66 4.49 -0.80 9.36
C HIS A 66 3.86 0.12 8.31
N ARG A 67 4.54 1.22 7.96
CA ARG A 67 4.10 2.11 6.86
C ARG A 67 4.04 1.35 5.54
N PHE A 68 5.06 0.54 5.24
CA PHE A 68 5.04 -0.33 4.06
C PHE A 68 3.85 -1.30 4.05
N ARG A 69 3.57 -1.97 5.18
CA ARG A 69 2.44 -2.91 5.29
C ARG A 69 1.09 -2.21 5.11
N MET A 70 0.94 -0.98 5.60
CA MET A 70 -0.26 -0.17 5.39
C MET A 70 -0.52 0.07 3.91
N PHE A 71 0.46 0.64 3.18
CA PHE A 71 0.33 0.89 1.74
C PHE A 71 0.12 -0.39 0.94
N LYS A 72 0.86 -1.46 1.26
CA LYS A 72 0.66 -2.79 0.65
C LYS A 72 -0.78 -3.29 0.85
N GLY A 73 -1.38 -3.06 2.01
CA GLY A 73 -2.77 -3.41 2.30
C GLY A 73 -3.76 -2.61 1.46
N LEU A 74 -3.56 -1.29 1.36
CA LEU A 74 -4.39 -0.40 0.53
C LEU A 74 -4.38 -0.84 -0.93
N SER A 75 -3.20 -0.99 -1.55
CA SER A 75 -3.09 -1.41 -2.95
C SER A 75 -3.63 -2.82 -3.19
N ARG A 76 -3.48 -3.74 -2.21
CA ARG A 76 -4.06 -5.08 -2.30
C ARG A 76 -5.59 -5.05 -2.33
N ASN A 77 -6.20 -4.21 -1.49
CA ASN A 77 -7.65 -4.19 -1.29
C ASN A 77 -8.38 -3.35 -2.34
N PHE A 78 -7.80 -2.21 -2.74
CA PHE A 78 -8.41 -1.22 -3.63
C PHE A 78 -7.80 -1.18 -5.04
N GLY A 79 -6.72 -1.92 -5.29
CA GLY A 79 -6.09 -1.97 -6.60
C GLY A 79 -5.36 -0.67 -6.97
N LEU A 80 -5.55 -0.23 -8.21
CA LEU A 80 -4.83 0.90 -8.80
C LEU A 80 -5.53 2.25 -8.56
N ASP A 81 -6.79 2.26 -8.14
CA ASP A 81 -7.62 3.47 -8.01
C ASP A 81 -6.98 4.54 -7.10
N LEU A 82 -6.24 4.09 -6.07
CA LEU A 82 -5.54 4.98 -5.14
C LEU A 82 -4.13 5.34 -5.60
N ILE A 83 -3.52 4.56 -6.51
CA ILE A 83 -2.11 4.71 -6.88
C ILE A 83 -1.87 6.05 -7.58
N ASP A 84 -2.75 6.49 -8.48
CA ASP A 84 -2.58 7.76 -9.19
C ASP A 84 -2.49 8.96 -8.21
N HIS A 85 -3.29 8.92 -7.14
CA HIS A 85 -3.32 9.95 -6.10
C HIS A 85 -2.03 9.95 -5.27
N PHE A 86 -1.45 8.76 -5.00
CA PHE A 86 -0.16 8.66 -4.33
C PHE A 86 1.01 9.08 -5.23
N MET A 87 0.98 8.71 -6.51
CA MET A 87 2.04 9.05 -7.47
C MET A 87 2.18 10.56 -7.66
N GLU A 88 1.06 11.29 -7.70
CA GLU A 88 1.07 12.76 -7.72
C GLU A 88 1.87 13.34 -6.55
N GLN A 89 1.66 12.82 -5.33
CA GLN A 89 2.36 13.31 -4.14
C GLN A 89 3.81 12.83 -4.05
N LEU A 90 4.09 11.60 -4.49
CA LEU A 90 5.46 11.08 -4.54
C LEU A 90 6.32 11.86 -5.54
N ASN A 91 5.77 12.25 -6.68
CA ASN A 91 6.48 13.10 -7.65
C ASN A 91 6.83 14.46 -7.04
N ILE A 92 5.93 15.07 -6.25
CA ILE A 92 6.23 16.32 -5.52
C ILE A 92 7.40 16.09 -4.57
N LEU A 93 7.38 15.04 -3.76
CA LEU A 93 8.46 14.74 -2.80
C LEU A 93 9.82 14.42 -3.42
N ILE A 94 9.86 13.92 -4.66
CA ILE A 94 11.13 13.61 -5.36
C ILE A 94 11.72 14.89 -6.00
N HIS A 95 10.87 15.88 -6.30
CA HIS A 95 11.27 17.11 -6.98
C HIS A 95 11.42 18.33 -6.04
N GLU A 96 11.01 18.21 -4.78
CA GLU A 96 11.40 19.11 -3.66
C GLU A 96 12.78 18.74 -3.12
#